data_AF-A0A7X7ABD3-F1
#
_entry.id   AF-A0A7X7ABD3-F1
#
_cell.length_a   1.000
_cell.length_b   1.000
_cell.length_c   1.000
_cell.angle_alpha   90.00
_cell.angle_beta   90.00
_cell.angle_gamma   90.00
#
_symmetry.space_group_name_H-M   'P 1'
#
loop_
_entity.id
_entity.type
_entity.pdbx_description
1 polymer ?
#
loop_
_entity_poly.entity_id
_entity_poly.type
_entity_poly.pdbx_seq_one_letter_code
_entity_poly.pdbx_strand_id
1 'polypeptide(L)'
;MTDGVPWPKDKLGKIPGLSGKITGTNITNENVYVGLSYVKKEDLLDFIEKIKKLGFTENASETISLDHISYMGEDDKGYSLSVMWFNHEVNLNYIFP
;
A
#
# COMPACT_ATOMS: atom_id res chain seq x y z
N MET A 1 12.25 6.33 18.53
CA MET A 1 12.72 6.06 17.16
C MET A 1 11.75 5.02 16.60
N THR A 2 10.86 5.41 15.69
CA THR A 2 9.95 4.43 15.06
C THR A 2 10.67 3.89 13.84
N ASP A 3 11.38 2.78 14.03
CA ASP A 3 11.99 2.02 12.96
C ASP A 3 10.87 1.58 12.01
N GLY A 4 10.78 2.26 10.85
CA GLY A 4 9.80 1.95 9.82
C GLY A 4 10.02 0.53 9.31
N VAL A 5 8.93 -0.21 9.09
CA VAL A 5 9.02 -1.58 8.60
C VAL A 5 9.69 -1.58 7.22
N PRO A 6 10.76 -2.37 6.99
CA PRO A 6 11.45 -2.39 5.71
C PRO A 6 10.54 -2.88 4.58
N TRP A 7 10.59 -2.20 3.44
CA TRP A 7 9.80 -2.53 2.25
C TRP A 7 10.11 -3.96 1.76
N PRO A 8 9.10 -4.82 1.53
CA PRO A 8 9.31 -6.22 1.16
C PRO A 8 9.62 -6.37 -0.33
N LYS A 9 10.84 -5.94 -0.73
CA LYS A 9 11.33 -5.97 -2.12
C LYS A 9 11.25 -7.35 -2.76
N ASP A 10 11.42 -8.42 -1.99
CA ASP A 10 11.40 -9.80 -2.51
C ASP A 10 10.00 -10.25 -2.98
N LYS A 11 8.94 -9.67 -2.41
CA LYS A 11 7.54 -9.98 -2.73
C LYS A 11 6.91 -8.94 -3.64
N LEU A 12 7.25 -7.66 -3.46
CA LEU A 12 6.74 -6.54 -4.25
C LEU A 12 7.62 -6.20 -5.47
N GLY A 13 8.73 -6.92 -5.66
CA GLY A 13 9.59 -6.86 -6.83
C GLY A 13 9.95 -5.43 -7.26
N LYS A 14 9.38 -5.01 -8.41
CA LYS A 14 9.64 -3.73 -9.10
C LYS A 14 8.94 -2.53 -8.47
N ILE A 15 8.08 -2.71 -7.48
CA ILE A 15 7.35 -1.60 -6.87
C ILE A 15 8.36 -0.78 -6.05
N PRO A 16 8.65 0.47 -6.46
CA PRO A 16 9.60 1.30 -5.74
C PRO A 16 9.05 1.59 -4.35
N GLY A 17 9.91 1.45 -3.34
CA GLY A 17 9.56 1.72 -1.96
C GLY A 17 9.04 3.15 -1.80
N LEU A 18 8.00 3.30 -0.98
CA LEU A 18 7.41 4.60 -0.70
C LEU A 18 8.32 5.39 0.24
N SER A 19 8.78 6.56 -0.20
CA SER A 19 9.51 7.50 0.65
C SER A 19 8.54 8.14 1.64
N GLY A 20 8.33 7.49 2.78
CA GLY A 20 7.48 7.94 3.88
C GLY A 20 7.50 6.94 5.04
N LYS A 21 6.91 7.30 6.18
CA LYS A 21 6.87 6.41 7.35
C LYS A 21 5.88 5.28 7.10
N ILE A 22 6.37 4.11 6.70
CA ILE A 22 5.58 2.89 6.67
C ILE A 22 5.22 2.53 8.11
N THR A 23 3.94 2.57 8.45
CA THR A 23 3.44 2.27 9.80
C THR A 23 3.14 0.78 9.99
N GLY A 24 2.97 0.02 8.91
CA GLY A 24 2.88 -1.43 8.97
C GLY A 24 2.81 -2.09 7.59
N THR A 25 3.37 -3.28 7.49
CA THR A 25 3.20 -4.17 6.33
C THR A 25 2.74 -5.52 6.84
N ASN A 26 1.64 -6.05 6.31
CA ASN A 26 1.23 -7.42 6.53
C ASN A 26 1.36 -8.18 5.20
N ILE A 27 2.33 -9.09 5.14
CA ILE A 27 2.68 -9.81 3.92
C ILE A 27 2.35 -11.28 4.15
N THR A 28 1.44 -11.81 3.35
CA THR A 28 1.12 -13.24 3.33
C THR A 28 1.71 -13.90 2.08
N ASN A 29 1.39 -15.18 1.86
CA ASN A 29 1.90 -15.89 0.68
C ASN A 29 1.33 -15.36 -0.64
N GLU A 30 0.07 -14.91 -0.62
CA GLU A 30 -0.68 -14.51 -1.83
C GLU A 30 -1.14 -13.04 -1.80
N ASN A 31 -1.19 -12.42 -0.62
CA ASN A 31 -1.66 -11.04 -0.45
C ASN A 31 -0.60 -10.17 0.21
N VAL A 32 -0.41 -8.95 -0.31
CA VAL A 32 0.41 -7.93 0.33
C VAL A 32 -0.45 -6.76 0.76
N TYR A 33 -0.46 -6.51 2.07
CA TYR A 33 -1.11 -5.36 2.68
C TYR A 33 -0.08 -4.36 3.14
N VAL A 34 -0.21 -3.12 2.68
CA VAL A 34 0.66 -2.02 3.07
C VAL A 34 -0.19 -0.94 3.72
N GLY A 35 0.04 -0.74 5.02
CA GLY A 35 -0.53 0.37 5.79
C GLY A 35 0.45 1.54 5.85
N LEU A 36 -0.01 2.70 5.41
CA LEU A 36 0.79 3.91 5.30
C LEU A 36 0.18 5.00 6.17
N SER A 37 0.99 5.66 7.00
CA SER A 37 0.59 6.88 7.72
C SER A 37 1.71 7.91 7.62
N TYR A 38 1.38 9.20 7.70
CA TYR A 38 2.36 10.30 7.53
C TYR A 38 3.05 10.39 6.15
N VAL A 39 2.45 9.75 5.14
CA VAL A 39 2.85 9.92 3.73
C VAL A 39 2.12 11.14 3.17
N LYS A 40 2.77 11.99 2.37
CA LYS A 40 2.05 13.08 1.69
C LYS A 40 1.07 12.47 0.69
N LYS A 41 -0.13 13.05 0.59
CA LYS A 41 -1.15 12.58 -0.36
C LYS A 41 -0.62 12.43 -1.79
N GLU A 42 0.23 13.37 -2.24
CA GLU A 42 0.86 13.34 -3.56
C GLU A 42 1.76 12.12 -3.76
N ASP A 43 2.62 11.80 -2.78
CA ASP A 43 3.51 10.63 -2.84
C ASP A 43 2.73 9.31 -2.90
N LEU A 44 1.56 9.26 -2.25
CA LEU A 44 0.66 8.11 -2.32
C LEU A 44 0.00 7.99 -3.70
N LEU A 45 -0.51 9.09 -4.26
CA LEU A 45 -1.13 9.06 -5.59
C LEU A 45 -0.11 8.63 -6.65
N ASP A 46 1.11 9.15 -6.57
CA ASP A 46 2.23 8.73 -7.43
C ASP A 46 2.55 7.24 -7.25
N PHE A 47 2.44 6.72 -6.03
CA PHE A 47 2.61 5.31 -5.76
C PHE A 47 1.50 4.45 -6.38
N ILE A 48 0.23 4.88 -6.25
CA ILE A 48 -0.93 4.21 -6.85
C ILE A 48 -0.79 4.15 -8.37
N GLU A 49 -0.31 5.22 -9.01
CA GLU A 49 -0.07 5.23 -10.45
C GLU A 49 1.06 4.28 -10.87
N LYS A 50 2.09 4.10 -10.02
CA LYS A 50 3.17 3.13 -10.29
C LYS A 50 2.69 1.69 -10.19
N ILE A 51 1.86 1.34 -9.21
CA ILE A 51 1.32 -0.02 -9.07
C ILE A 51 0.36 -0.37 -10.22
N LYS A 52 -0.47 0.58 -10.66
CA LYS A 52 -1.28 0.44 -11.88
C LYS A 52 -0.40 0.15 -13.10
N LYS A 53 0.68 0.91 -13.30
CA LYS A 53 1.65 0.70 -14.40
C LYS A 53 2.38 -0.64 -14.33
N LEU A 54 2.45 -1.24 -13.15
CA LEU A 54 3.07 -2.55 -12.93
C LEU A 54 2.12 -3.73 -13.19
N GLY A 55 0.86 -3.45 -13.52
CA GLY A 55 -0.12 -4.46 -13.92
C GLY A 55 -1.09 -4.87 -12.83
N PHE A 56 -1.08 -4.21 -11.65
CA PHE A 56 -2.04 -4.46 -10.57
C PHE A 56 -3.42 -3.86 -10.88
N THR A 57 -3.96 -4.08 -12.07
CA THR A 57 -5.20 -3.43 -12.55
C THR A 57 -6.40 -4.37 -12.58
N GLU A 58 -6.18 -5.67 -12.40
CA GLU A 58 -7.26 -6.65 -12.37
C GLU A 58 -8.03 -6.55 -11.04
N ASN A 59 -9.36 -6.72 -11.10
CA ASN A 59 -10.26 -6.58 -9.96
C ASN A 59 -10.02 -5.30 -9.11
N ALA A 60 -9.54 -4.23 -9.76
CA ALA A 60 -9.08 -3.06 -9.04
C ALA A 60 -10.24 -2.27 -8.44
N SER A 61 -10.02 -1.78 -7.21
CA SER A 61 -10.92 -0.88 -6.51
C SER A 61 -10.13 0.29 -5.94
N GLU A 62 -10.61 1.50 -6.17
CA GLU A 62 -9.97 2.73 -5.73
C GLU A 62 -10.99 3.60 -4.99
N THR A 63 -10.60 4.10 -3.82
CA THR A 63 -11.38 5.08 -3.06
C THR A 63 -10.46 6.23 -2.68
N ILE A 64 -10.83 7.44 -3.06
CA ILE A 64 -10.08 8.66 -2.76
C ILE A 64 -11.00 9.61 -2.01
N SER A 65 -10.69 9.85 -0.74
CA SER A 65 -11.36 10.83 0.12
C SER A 65 -10.35 11.87 0.63
N LEU A 66 -10.83 12.82 1.44
CA LEU A 66 -10.00 13.85 2.07
C LEU A 66 -9.09 13.25 3.16
N ASP A 67 -9.62 12.28 3.87
CA ASP A 67 -9.04 11.66 5.07
C ASP A 67 -8.53 10.24 4.85
N HIS A 68 -9.02 9.57 3.82
CA HIS A 68 -8.71 8.18 3.53
C HIS A 68 -8.48 7.97 2.04
N ILE A 69 -7.46 7.18 1.70
CA ILE A 69 -7.24 6.68 0.35
C ILE A 69 -6.97 5.18 0.44
N SER A 70 -7.73 4.39 -0.32
CA SER A 70 -7.48 2.97 -0.47
C SER A 70 -7.40 2.59 -1.93
N TYR A 71 -6.48 1.70 -2.23
CA TYR A 71 -6.38 1.05 -3.53
C TYR A 71 -6.19 -0.45 -3.32
N MET A 72 -6.93 -1.26 -4.07
CA MET A 72 -6.59 -2.66 -4.26
C MET A 72 -6.55 -2.98 -5.75
N GLY A 73 -5.72 -3.96 -6.10
CA GLY A 73 -5.70 -4.53 -7.43
C GLY A 73 -4.85 -5.80 -7.47
N GLU A 74 -5.10 -6.62 -8.48
CA GLU A 74 -4.43 -7.89 -8.73
C GLU A 74 -3.58 -7.82 -9.99
N ASP A 75 -2.45 -8.55 -9.98
CA ASP A 75 -1.66 -8.77 -11.20
C ASP A 75 -2.19 -9.96 -12.03
N ASP A 76 -1.61 -10.16 -13.21
CA ASP A 76 -1.95 -11.23 -14.15
C ASP A 76 -1.70 -12.66 -13.61
N LYS A 77 -1.05 -12.78 -12.46
CA LYS A 77 -0.73 -14.04 -11.78
C LYS A 77 -1.60 -14.27 -10.55
N GLY A 78 -2.52 -13.36 -10.23
CA GLY A 78 -3.41 -13.43 -9.08
C GLY A 78 -2.79 -12.96 -7.77
N TYR A 79 -1.66 -12.23 -7.80
CA TYR A 79 -1.14 -11.57 -6.60
C TYR A 79 -1.95 -10.29 -6.34
N SER A 80 -2.57 -10.22 -5.17
CA SER A 80 -3.30 -9.02 -4.77
C SER A 80 -2.41 -8.06 -3.97
N LEU A 81 -2.52 -6.78 -4.31
CA LEU A 81 -1.93 -5.68 -3.57
C LEU A 81 -3.06 -4.82 -3.02
N SER A 82 -3.02 -4.56 -1.71
CA SER A 82 -3.94 -3.64 -1.05
C SER A 82 -3.15 -2.59 -0.27
N VAL A 83 -3.49 -1.33 -0.53
CA VAL A 83 -2.84 -0.15 0.04
C VAL A 83 -3.91 0.67 0.73
N MET A 84 -3.67 1.02 1.99
CA MET A 84 -4.52 1.93 2.75
C MET A 84 -3.69 3.05 3.35
N TRP A 85 -4.20 4.27 3.19
CA TRP A 85 -3.62 5.49 3.69
C TRP A 85 -4.67 6.33 4.41
N PHE A 86 -4.23 6.98 5.48
CA PHE A 86 -5.04 7.88 6.26
C PHE A 86 -4.28 9.17 6.51
N ASN A 87 -4.99 10.30 6.50
CA ASN A 87 -4.43 11.62 6.79
C ASN A 87 -4.09 11.85 8.27
N HIS A 88 -4.41 10.87 9.12
CA HIS A 88 -4.20 10.87 10.56
C HIS A 88 -3.54 9.55 11.00
N GLU A 89 -3.10 9.50 12.25
CA GLU A 89 -2.51 8.30 12.81
C GLU A 89 -3.58 7.25 13.08
N VAL A 90 -3.37 6.03 12.58
CA VAL A 90 -4.29 4.91 12.75
C VAL A 90 -3.49 3.71 13.22
N ASN A 91 -4.07 2.99 14.18
CA ASN A 91 -3.52 1.74 14.63
C ASN A 91 -3.94 0.63 13.66
N LEU A 92 -3.00 0.22 12.82
CA LEU A 92 -3.20 -0.76 11.75
C LEU A 92 -3.60 -2.16 12.27
N ASN A 93 -3.33 -2.49 13.53
CA ASN A 93 -3.76 -3.76 14.13
C ASN A 93 -5.29 -3.89 14.23
N TYR A 94 -6.03 -2.78 14.12
CA TYR A 94 -7.50 -2.80 14.05
C TYR A 94 -8.04 -2.86 12.62
N ILE A 95 -7.16 -2.71 11.62
CA ILE A 95 -7.51 -2.71 10.20
C ILE A 95 -7.15 -4.06 9.56
N PHE A 96 -6.02 -4.64 9.97
CA PHE A 96 -5.56 -5.96 9.54
C PHE A 96 -5.51 -6.90 10.76
N PRO A 97 -6.58 -7.65 11.07
CA PRO A 97 -6.55 -8.68 12.12
C PRO A 97 -5.70 -9.89 11.75
#